data_AF-A0A1L7NQ05-F1
#
_entry.id   AF-A0A1L7NQ05-F1
#
_cell.length_a   1.000
_cell.length_b   1.000
_cell.length_c   1.000
_cell.angle_alpha   90.00
_cell.angle_beta   90.00
_cell.angle_gamma   90.00
#
_symmetry.space_group_name_H-M   'P 1'
#
loop_
_entity.id
_entity.type
_entity.pdbx_description
1 polymer ?
#
loop_
_entity_poly.entity_id
_entity_poly.type
_entity_poly.pdbx_seq_one_letter_code
_entity_poly.pdbx_strand_id
1 'polypeptide(L)'
;MTMMTLNDLTPEEIELVQQRRNEQAQREAAQAFQRKAIATAHAFAEWSATEGAGLALSYSTFVDTFGYQGRDGNQMYEAVKRIHDAAWPQK
;
A
#
# COMPACT_ATOMS: atom_id res chain seq x y z
N MET A 1 -33.18 6.92 -23.62
CA MET A 1 -32.00 6.16 -23.17
C MET A 1 -32.41 5.45 -21.89
N THR A 2 -32.84 4.20 -22.01
CA THR A 2 -33.43 3.46 -20.88
C THR A 2 -32.33 3.06 -19.91
N MET A 3 -32.48 3.45 -18.66
CA MET A 3 -31.56 3.08 -17.59
C MET A 3 -31.79 1.59 -17.29
N MET A 4 -30.92 0.70 -17.78
CA MET A 4 -30.96 -0.73 -17.43
C MET A 4 -30.80 -0.86 -15.92
N THR A 5 -31.80 -1.45 -15.27
CA THR A 5 -31.70 -1.76 -13.84
C THR A 5 -30.99 -3.11 -13.69
N LEU A 6 -30.32 -3.37 -12.56
CA LEU A 6 -29.59 -4.62 -12.31
C LEU A 6 -30.45 -5.89 -12.50
N ASN A 7 -31.78 -5.76 -12.48
CA ASN A 7 -32.73 -6.84 -12.70
C ASN A 7 -32.92 -7.24 -14.17
N ASP A 8 -32.42 -6.44 -15.11
CA ASP A 8 -32.54 -6.67 -16.56
C ASP A 8 -31.29 -7.32 -17.17
N LEU A 9 -30.26 -7.56 -16.35
CA LEU A 9 -29.01 -8.17 -16.78
C LEU A 9 -29.08 -9.70 -16.68
N THR A 10 -28.54 -10.38 -17.68
CA THR A 10 -28.32 -11.82 -17.62
C THR A 10 -27.31 -12.16 -16.51
N PRO A 11 -27.32 -13.40 -15.98
CA PRO A 11 -26.33 -13.83 -15.00
C PRO A 11 -24.88 -13.58 -15.45
N GLU A 12 -24.58 -13.80 -16.73
CA GLU A 12 -23.26 -13.54 -17.33
C GLU A 12 -22.88 -12.05 -17.30
N GLU A 13 -23.84 -11.16 -17.58
CA GLU A 13 -23.62 -9.71 -17.51
C GLU A 13 -23.46 -9.22 -16.06
N ILE A 14 -24.19 -9.81 -15.11
CA ILE A 14 -24.03 -9.53 -13.67
C ILE A 14 -22.63 -9.92 -13.21
N GLU A 15 -22.17 -11.12 -13.58
CA GLU A 15 -20.81 -11.59 -13.27
C GLU A 15 -19.75 -10.66 -13.86
N LEU A 16 -19.92 -10.23 -15.10
CA LEU A 16 -18.99 -9.33 -15.78
C LEU A 16 -18.95 -7.94 -15.15
N VAL A 17 -20.09 -7.39 -14.74
CA VAL A 17 -20.14 -6.12 -13.98
C VAL A 17 -19.48 -6.28 -12.61
N GLN A 18 -19.75 -7.37 -11.90
CA GLN A 18 -19.16 -7.62 -10.59
C GLN A 18 -17.65 -7.79 -10.67
N GLN A 19 -17.17 -8.54 -11.67
CA GLN A 19 -15.75 -8.70 -11.95
C GLN A 19 -15.08 -7.34 -12.18
N ARG A 20 -15.64 -6.50 -13.06
CA ARG A 20 -15.09 -5.17 -13.33
C ARG A 20 -15.04 -4.28 -12.10
N ARG A 21 -16.09 -4.31 -11.26
CA ARG A 21 -16.13 -3.56 -9.99
C ARG A 21 -15.06 -4.05 -9.02
N ASN A 22 -14.87 -5.35 -8.92
CA ASN A 22 -13.83 -5.94 -8.07
C ASN A 22 -12.43 -5.57 -8.57
N GLU A 23 -12.18 -5.66 -9.88
CA GLU A 23 -10.90 -5.25 -10.48
C GLU A 23 -10.61 -3.76 -10.24
N GLN A 24 -11.62 -2.90 -10.38
CA GLN A 24 -11.48 -1.47 -10.12
C GLN A 24 -11.15 -1.20 -8.65
N ALA A 25 -11.91 -1.80 -7.72
CA ALA A 25 -11.66 -1.66 -6.29
C ALA A 25 -10.27 -2.15 -5.88
N GLN A 26 -9.80 -3.26 -6.47
CA GLN A 26 -8.45 -3.78 -6.25
C GLN A 26 -7.37 -2.80 -6.75
N ARG A 27 -7.55 -2.21 -7.93
CA ARG A 27 -6.61 -1.21 -8.47
C ARG A 27 -6.55 0.02 -7.59
N GLU A 28 -7.69 0.53 -7.14
CA GLU A 28 -7.75 1.69 -6.25
C GLU A 28 -7.09 1.40 -4.91
N ALA A 29 -7.37 0.24 -4.31
CA ALA A 29 -6.71 -0.20 -3.07
C ALA A 29 -5.19 -0.33 -3.25
N ALA A 30 -4.74 -0.89 -4.37
CA ALA A 30 -3.31 -1.02 -4.68
C ALA A 30 -2.63 0.36 -4.84
N GLN A 31 -3.28 1.30 -5.53
CA GLN A 31 -2.77 2.66 -5.66
C GLN A 31 -2.73 3.40 -4.31
N ALA A 32 -3.76 3.24 -3.48
CA ALA A 32 -3.79 3.83 -2.14
C ALA A 32 -2.66 3.28 -1.28
N PHE A 33 -2.45 1.96 -1.30
CA PHE A 33 -1.33 1.31 -0.61
C PHE A 33 0.03 1.82 -1.11
N GLN A 34 0.21 1.91 -2.43
CA GLN A 34 1.46 2.40 -3.02
C GLN A 34 1.81 3.81 -2.56
N ARG A 35 0.85 4.75 -2.62
CA ARG A 35 1.08 6.14 -2.17
C ARG A 35 1.44 6.18 -0.68
N LYS A 36 0.73 5.40 0.13
CA LYS A 36 1.01 5.29 1.57
C LYS A 36 2.41 4.73 1.81
N ALA A 37 2.84 3.72 1.06
CA ALA A 37 4.17 3.14 1.18
C ALA A 37 5.29 4.12 0.85
N ILE A 38 5.14 4.92 -0.21
CA ILE A 38 6.11 5.96 -0.57
C ILE A 38 6.21 7.02 0.53
N ALA A 39 5.07 7.54 1.01
CA ALA A 39 5.05 8.54 2.07
C ALA A 39 5.65 8.00 3.38
N THR A 40 5.32 6.76 3.73
CA THR A 40 5.85 6.10 4.94
C THR A 40 7.36 5.85 4.80
N ALA A 41 7.83 5.46 3.62
CA ALA A 41 9.26 5.24 3.39
C ALA A 41 10.07 6.53 3.54
N HIS A 42 9.54 7.65 3.03
CA HIS A 42 10.14 8.96 3.23
C HIS A 42 10.22 9.33 4.71
N ALA A 43 9.10 9.25 5.43
CA ALA A 43 9.04 9.56 6.86
C ALA A 43 9.97 8.67 7.70
N PHE A 44 10.05 7.37 7.37
CA PHE A 44 10.94 6.44 8.04
C PHE A 44 12.42 6.75 7.77
N ALA A 45 12.76 7.15 6.53
CA ALA A 45 14.12 7.57 6.19
C ALA A 45 14.53 8.83 6.98
N GLU A 46 13.68 9.86 7.03
CA GLU A 46 13.94 11.09 7.81
C GLU A 46 14.09 10.80 9.31
N TRP A 47 13.20 9.99 9.87
CA TRP A 47 13.27 9.55 11.26
C TRP A 47 14.56 8.76 11.53
N SER A 48 14.95 7.84 10.64
CA SER A 48 16.16 7.02 10.80
C SER A 48 17.45 7.85 10.77
N ALA A 49 17.46 8.96 10.04
CA ALA A 49 18.59 9.88 9.96
C ALA A 49 18.74 10.78 11.19
N THR A 50 17.71 10.88 12.04
CA THR A 50 17.66 11.79 13.18
C THR A 50 17.56 11.04 14.49
N GLU A 51 16.37 10.52 14.81
CA GLU A 51 16.04 9.85 16.06
C GLU A 51 16.43 8.37 16.06
N GLY A 52 16.39 7.73 14.89
CA GLY A 52 16.73 6.32 14.71
C GLY A 52 18.21 6.06 14.42
N ALA A 53 19.07 7.07 14.54
CA ALA A 53 20.48 6.99 14.16
C ALA A 53 21.20 5.87 14.93
N GLY A 54 21.72 4.87 14.20
CA GLY A 54 22.42 3.72 14.76
C GLY A 54 21.52 2.53 15.14
N LEU A 55 20.20 2.62 14.94
CA LEU A 55 19.30 1.48 15.08
C LEU A 55 19.31 0.62 13.81
N ALA A 56 19.18 -0.70 14.00
CA ALA A 56 18.95 -1.60 12.89
C ALA A 56 17.56 -1.32 12.27
N LEU A 57 17.51 -1.14 10.95
CA LEU A 57 16.27 -1.04 10.17
C LEU A 57 15.60 -2.42 10.11
N SER A 58 14.92 -2.79 11.20
CA SER A 58 14.19 -4.04 11.37
C SER A 58 12.68 -3.80 11.48
N TYR A 59 11.89 -4.86 11.35
CA TYR A 59 10.44 -4.79 11.52
C TYR A 59 10.03 -4.30 12.92
N SER A 60 10.74 -4.77 13.97
CA SER A 60 10.47 -4.32 15.34
C SER A 60 10.77 -2.84 15.50
N THR A 61 11.88 -2.34 14.95
CA THR A 61 12.18 -0.90 14.97
C THR A 61 11.09 -0.09 14.25
N PHE A 62 10.58 -0.61 13.14
CA PHE A 62 9.53 0.04 12.35
C PHE A 62 8.18 0.12 13.08
N VAL A 63 7.79 -0.92 13.81
CA VAL A 63 6.51 -0.95 14.54
C VAL A 63 6.63 -0.33 15.93
N ASP A 64 7.65 -0.71 16.69
CA ASP A 64 7.75 -0.40 18.11
C ASP A 64 8.41 0.96 18.37
N THR A 65 9.43 1.33 17.57
CA THR A 65 10.19 2.57 17.79
C THR A 65 9.71 3.70 16.89
N PHE A 66 9.63 3.45 15.58
CA PHE A 66 9.06 4.41 14.62
C PHE A 66 7.54 4.57 14.81
N GLY A 67 6.87 3.55 15.34
CA GLY A 67 5.47 3.66 15.76
C GLY A 67 4.46 3.43 14.64
N TYR A 68 4.76 2.63 13.62
CA TYR A 68 3.77 2.31 12.58
C TYR A 68 2.65 1.41 13.12
N GLN A 69 1.41 1.93 13.17
CA GLN A 69 0.24 1.23 13.76
C GLN A 69 -0.77 0.68 12.73
N GLY A 70 -0.44 0.70 11.44
CA GLY A 70 -1.33 0.17 10.41
C GLY A 70 -1.51 -1.34 10.52
N ARG A 71 -2.74 -1.84 10.29
CA ARG A 71 -3.04 -3.30 10.23
C ARG A 71 -2.22 -4.04 9.15
N ASP A 72 -1.73 -3.29 8.18
CA ASP A 72 -0.84 -3.70 7.10
C ASP A 72 0.65 -3.63 7.49
N GLY A 73 1.00 -3.62 8.78
CA GLY A 73 2.36 -3.41 9.30
C GLY A 73 3.45 -4.21 8.60
N ASN A 74 3.27 -5.54 8.49
CA ASN A 74 4.26 -6.39 7.83
C ASN A 74 4.41 -6.05 6.33
N GLN A 75 3.28 -5.95 5.62
CA GLN A 75 3.27 -5.63 4.19
C GLN A 75 3.86 -4.23 3.92
N MET A 76 3.56 -3.27 4.78
CA MET A 76 4.07 -1.91 4.69
C MET A 76 5.58 -1.86 4.91
N TYR A 77 6.08 -2.53 5.95
CA TYR A 77 7.50 -2.62 6.22
C TYR A 77 8.28 -3.19 5.03
N GLU A 78 7.81 -4.29 4.45
CA GLU A 78 8.44 -4.89 3.26
C GLU A 78 8.38 -3.99 2.03
N ALA A 79 7.34 -3.17 1.90
CA ALA A 79 7.26 -2.16 0.83
C ALA A 79 8.24 -1.01 1.06
N VAL A 80 8.30 -0.48 2.29
CA VAL A 80 9.21 0.59 2.70
C VAL A 80 10.66 0.18 2.50
N LYS A 81 11.03 -1.04 2.94
CA LYS A 81 12.37 -1.59 2.75
C LYS A 81 12.77 -1.63 1.27
N ARG A 82 11.91 -2.16 0.40
CA ARG A 82 12.16 -2.19 -1.04
C ARG A 82 12.33 -0.80 -1.65
N ILE A 83 11.51 0.17 -1.22
CA ILE A 83 11.61 1.56 -1.70
C ILE A 83 12.94 2.17 -1.24
N HIS A 84 13.30 2.00 0.02
CA HIS A 84 14.55 2.51 0.59
C HIS A 84 15.77 1.93 -0.13
N ASP A 85 15.82 0.60 -0.29
CA ASP A 85 16.91 -0.09 -0.98
C ASP A 85 17.05 0.36 -2.44
N ALA A 86 15.93 0.56 -3.14
CA ALA A 86 15.92 1.02 -4.54
C ALA A 86 16.31 2.50 -4.70
N ALA A 87 16.06 3.33 -3.68
CA ALA A 87 16.40 4.75 -3.69
C ALA A 87 17.84 5.02 -3.25
N TRP A 88 18.54 4.02 -2.68
CA TRP A 88 19.93 4.18 -2.27
C TRP A 88 20.84 4.38 -3.49
N PRO A 89 21.77 5.36 -3.47
CA PRO A 89 22.67 5.59 -4.59
C PRO A 89 23.49 4.33 -4.89
N GLN A 90 23.34 3.79 -6.11
CA GLN A 90 24.22 2.74 -6.59
C GLN A 90 25.58 3.37 -6.89
N LYS A 91 26.65 2.75 -6.38
CA LYS A 91 28.04 3.18 -6.59
C LYS A 91 28.51 2.91 -8.01
#